data_AF-A0A962VG41-F1
#
_entry.id   AF-A0A962VG41-F1
#
_cell.length_a   1.000
_cell.length_b   1.000
_cell.length_c   1.000
_cell.angle_alpha   90.00
_cell.angle_beta   90.00
_cell.angle_gamma   90.00
#
_symmetry.space_group_name_H-M   'P 1'
#
loop_
_entity.id
_entity.type
_entity.pdbx_description
1 polymer ?
#
loop_
_entity_poly.entity_id
_entity_poly.type
_entity_poly.pdbx_seq_one_letter_code
_entity_poly.pdbx_strand_id
1 'polypeptide(L)'
;QRIQSAVAADRINTDLLALDSQVTDCNSAFFDVAHDYRGCIAGCHEVLRRQGLLRGIWCLDPDEQLSPGQSALIDRVYADYPELNDDAFVQANLDRWLGD
;
A
#
# COMPACT_ATOMS: atom_id res chain seq x y z
N GLN A 1 14.00 -8.76 11.58
CA GLN A 1 15.33 -9.42 11.45
C GLN A 1 16.34 -8.56 10.67
N ARG A 2 16.12 -8.17 9.40
CA ARG A 2 17.11 -7.37 8.60
C ARG A 2 17.59 -6.07 9.28
N ILE A 3 16.67 -5.23 9.75
CA ILE A 3 17.00 -3.95 10.42
C ILE A 3 17.77 -4.21 11.73
N GLN A 4 17.34 -5.17 12.53
CA GLN A 4 18.02 -5.54 13.78
C GLN A 4 19.45 -6.03 13.53
N SER A 5 19.67 -6.81 12.46
CA SER A 5 21.01 -7.24 12.06
C SER A 5 21.88 -6.07 11.61
N ALA A 6 21.32 -5.10 10.88
CA ALA A 6 22.03 -3.88 10.47
C ALA A 6 22.47 -3.05 11.67
N VAL A 7 21.60 -2.90 12.68
CA VAL A 7 21.91 -2.23 13.94
C VAL A 7 23.00 -2.98 14.72
N ALA A 8 22.88 -4.30 14.88
CA ALA A 8 23.86 -5.10 15.58
C ALA A 8 25.26 -5.08 14.92
N ALA A 9 25.29 -4.90 13.59
CA ALA A 9 26.53 -4.79 12.81
C ALA A 9 27.06 -3.35 12.65
N ASP A 10 26.36 -2.35 13.21
CA ASP A 10 26.63 -0.92 13.01
C ASP A 10 26.85 -0.54 11.53
N ARG A 11 26.01 -1.11 10.65
CA ARG A 11 26.14 -0.95 9.21
C ARG A 11 24.80 -1.07 8.52
N ILE A 12 24.45 -0.03 7.74
CA ILE A 12 23.27 -0.02 6.90
C ILE A 12 23.69 -0.44 5.48
N ASN A 13 23.08 -1.50 4.96
CA ASN A 13 23.26 -1.90 3.55
C ASN A 13 22.43 -0.96 2.65
N THR A 14 22.98 -0.54 1.51
CA THR A 14 22.30 0.23 0.47
C THR A 14 20.97 -0.39 0.06
N ASP A 15 20.85 -1.72 -0.01
CA ASP A 15 19.57 -2.38 -0.35
C ASP A 15 18.47 -2.12 0.70
N LEU A 16 18.86 -1.92 1.96
CA LEU A 16 17.92 -1.58 3.04
C LEU A 16 17.45 -0.12 2.91
N LEU A 17 18.34 0.80 2.52
CA LEU A 17 17.99 2.20 2.23
C LEU A 17 17.10 2.32 0.98
N ALA A 18 17.38 1.52 -0.05
CA ALA A 18 16.56 1.47 -1.25
C ALA A 18 15.15 0.97 -0.92
N LEU A 19 15.04 -0.12 -0.16
CA LEU A 19 13.75 -0.64 0.30
C LEU A 19 12.96 0.38 1.12
N ASP A 20 13.63 1.12 2.02
CA ASP A 20 12.99 2.18 2.81
C ASP A 20 12.36 3.27 1.91
N SER A 21 13.07 3.67 0.85
CA SER A 21 12.57 4.66 -0.11
C SER A 21 11.37 4.13 -0.90
N GLN A 22 11.41 2.87 -1.34
CA GLN A 22 10.32 2.23 -2.08
C GLN A 22 9.06 2.08 -1.20
N VAL A 23 9.22 1.61 0.03
CA VAL A 23 8.11 1.48 1.00
C VAL A 23 7.50 2.85 1.31
N THR A 24 8.33 3.88 1.47
CA THR A 24 7.87 5.26 1.69
C THR A 24 7.06 5.79 0.52
N ASP A 25 7.47 5.49 -0.71
CA ASP A 25 6.75 5.90 -1.93
C ASP A 25 5.40 5.16 -2.08
N CYS A 26 5.37 3.84 -1.85
CA CYS A 26 4.12 3.08 -1.77
C CYS A 26 3.15 3.69 -0.75
N ASN A 27 3.64 3.93 0.48
CA ASN A 27 2.84 4.53 1.53
C ASN A 27 2.37 5.95 1.16
N SER A 28 3.20 6.72 0.45
CA SER A 28 2.82 8.06 0.00
C SER A 28 1.68 8.04 -1.02
N ALA A 29 1.64 7.04 -1.90
CA ALA A 29 0.54 6.83 -2.83
C ALA A 29 -0.74 6.34 -2.13
N PHE A 30 -0.61 5.39 -1.19
CA PHE A 30 -1.75 4.82 -0.47
C PHE A 30 -2.40 5.83 0.48
N PHE A 31 -1.58 6.53 1.27
CA PHE A 31 -2.05 7.45 2.31
C PHE A 31 -2.19 8.90 1.84
N ASP A 32 -2.02 9.17 0.54
CA ASP A 32 -2.31 10.47 -0.08
C ASP A 32 -1.51 11.65 0.48
N VAL A 33 -0.20 11.46 0.68
CA VAL A 33 0.70 12.48 1.25
C VAL A 33 0.68 13.78 0.44
N ALA A 34 0.55 13.69 -0.89
CA ALA A 34 0.52 14.86 -1.78
C ALA A 34 -0.68 15.79 -1.56
N HIS A 35 -1.75 15.30 -0.91
CA HIS A 35 -2.97 16.06 -0.64
C HIS A 35 -3.29 16.11 0.85
N ASP A 36 -2.26 16.13 1.72
CA ASP A 36 -2.42 16.23 3.17
C ASP A 36 -3.34 15.13 3.74
N TYR A 37 -3.17 13.90 3.25
CA TYR A 37 -3.88 12.70 3.71
C TYR A 37 -5.39 12.69 3.49
N ARG A 38 -5.93 13.59 2.65
CA ARG A 38 -7.38 13.68 2.37
C ARG A 38 -7.98 12.40 1.82
N GLY A 39 -7.24 11.66 0.99
CA GLY A 39 -7.65 10.39 0.40
C GLY A 39 -7.08 9.17 1.12
N CYS A 40 -6.64 9.29 2.38
CA CYS A 40 -5.95 8.21 3.10
C CYS A 40 -6.80 6.93 3.23
N ILE A 41 -8.03 7.04 3.76
CA ILE A 41 -8.90 5.86 3.91
C ILE A 41 -9.38 5.36 2.54
N ALA A 42 -9.73 6.27 1.64
CA ALA A 42 -10.13 5.93 0.28
C ALA A 42 -9.02 5.17 -0.49
N GLY A 43 -7.75 5.53 -0.27
CA GLY A 43 -6.58 4.88 -0.85
C GLY A 43 -6.39 3.46 -0.32
N CYS A 44 -6.50 3.26 0.99
CA CYS A 44 -6.53 1.91 1.58
C CYS A 44 -7.68 1.07 1.03
N HIS A 45 -8.88 1.64 0.92
CA HIS A 45 -10.03 0.95 0.35
C HIS A 45 -9.83 0.60 -1.12
N GLU A 46 -9.16 1.44 -1.90
CA GLU A 46 -8.83 1.12 -3.30
C GLU A 46 -7.90 -0.10 -3.39
N VAL A 47 -6.88 -0.19 -2.54
CA VAL A 47 -6.01 -1.38 -2.46
C VAL A 47 -6.81 -2.62 -2.07
N LEU A 48 -7.62 -2.55 -1.01
CA LEU A 48 -8.47 -3.68 -0.58
C LEU A 48 -9.51 -4.06 -1.64
N ARG A 49 -10.00 -3.10 -2.43
CA ARG A 49 -10.91 -3.35 -3.55
C ARG A 49 -10.21 -4.08 -4.68
N ARG A 50 -8.97 -3.70 -5.03
CA ARG A 50 -8.14 -4.41 -6.02
C ARG A 50 -7.89 -5.86 -5.59
N GLN A 51 -7.67 -6.07 -4.30
CA GLN A 51 -7.48 -7.38 -3.69
C GLN A 51 -8.75 -8.22 -3.55
N GLY A 52 -9.93 -7.67 -3.88
CA GLY A 52 -11.20 -8.38 -3.78
C GLY A 52 -11.76 -8.49 -2.35
N LEU A 53 -11.13 -7.86 -1.36
CA LEU A 53 -11.62 -7.80 0.02
C LEU A 53 -12.78 -6.80 0.18
N LEU A 54 -12.81 -5.76 -0.66
CA LEU A 54 -13.92 -4.82 -0.75
C LEU A 54 -14.51 -4.80 -2.16
N ARG A 55 -15.82 -4.56 -2.24
CA ARG A 55 -16.53 -4.42 -3.53
C ARG A 55 -16.45 -3.00 -4.11
N GLY A 56 -15.94 -2.03 -3.36
CA GLY A 56 -15.97 -0.61 -3.69
C GLY A 56 -15.31 0.22 -2.60
N ILE A 57 -15.16 1.52 -2.88
CA ILE A 57 -14.59 2.49 -1.95
C ILE A 57 -15.76 3.19 -1.26
N TRP A 58 -16.00 2.87 0.00
CA TRP A 58 -17.06 3.47 0.81
C TRP A 58 -16.47 4.03 2.09
N CYS A 59 -16.41 5.36 2.19
CA CYS A 59 -16.05 6.05 3.41
C CYS A 59 -17.31 6.49 4.16
N LEU A 60 -17.18 6.70 5.48
CA LEU A 60 -18.28 7.21 6.31
C LEU A 60 -18.60 8.67 5.96
N ASP A 61 -17.54 9.46 5.71
CA ASP A 61 -17.66 10.80 5.15
C ASP A 61 -17.79 10.69 3.62
N PRO A 62 -18.88 11.19 3.02
CA PRO A 62 -19.06 11.17 1.56
C PRO A 62 -18.04 12.04 0.81
N ASP A 63 -17.42 13.02 1.48
CA ASP A 63 -16.39 13.88 0.90
C ASP A 63 -14.99 13.25 0.97
N GLU A 64 -14.83 12.16 1.73
CA GLU A 64 -13.61 11.36 1.76
C GLU A 64 -13.57 10.40 0.58
N GLN A 65 -12.85 10.80 -0.45
CA GLN A 65 -12.69 10.08 -1.72
C GLN A 65 -11.23 10.07 -2.14
N LEU A 66 -10.89 9.29 -3.17
CA LEU A 66 -9.56 9.35 -3.76
C LEU A 66 -9.28 10.77 -4.26
N SER A 67 -8.13 11.32 -3.89
CA SER A 67 -7.70 12.61 -4.42
C SER A 67 -7.37 12.51 -5.92
N PRO A 68 -7.43 13.63 -6.67
CA PRO A 68 -7.08 13.64 -8.08
C PRO A 68 -5.70 13.02 -8.34
N GLY A 69 -5.64 12.01 -9.21
CA GLY A 69 -4.39 11.31 -9.56
C GLY A 69 -3.92 10.23 -8.57
N GLN A 70 -4.54 10.09 -7.38
CA GLN A 70 -4.12 9.10 -6.39
C GLN A 70 -4.20 7.67 -6.93
N SER A 71 -5.30 7.31 -7.62
CA SER A 71 -5.44 5.97 -8.23
C SER A 71 -4.31 5.66 -9.22
N ALA A 72 -3.90 6.64 -10.04
CA ALA A 72 -2.79 6.48 -10.98
C ALA A 72 -1.43 6.37 -10.27
N LEU A 73 -1.26 7.04 -9.12
CA LEU A 73 -0.07 6.85 -8.29
C LEU A 73 -0.03 5.45 -7.67
N ILE A 74 -1.18 4.91 -7.24
CA ILE A 74 -1.31 3.53 -6.78
C ILE A 74 -0.93 2.57 -7.92
N ASP A 75 -1.45 2.78 -9.14
CA ASP A 75 -1.06 1.98 -10.32
C ASP A 75 0.45 2.00 -10.57
N ARG A 76 1.05 3.19 -10.44
CA ARG A 76 2.48 3.40 -10.67
C ARG A 76 3.34 2.65 -9.65
N VAL A 77 3.05 2.75 -8.35
CA VAL A 77 3.84 2.02 -7.34
C VAL A 77 3.63 0.50 -7.41
N TYR A 78 2.44 0.05 -7.85
CA TYR A 78 2.19 -1.37 -8.15
C TYR A 78 3.06 -1.89 -9.30
N ALA A 79 3.28 -1.07 -10.33
CA ALA A 79 4.11 -1.43 -11.47
C ALA A 79 5.61 -1.32 -11.17
N ASP A 80 6.02 -0.29 -10.43
CA ASP A 80 7.42 -0.02 -10.10
C ASP A 80 7.95 -1.00 -9.04
N TYR A 81 7.11 -1.42 -8.08
CA TYR A 81 7.47 -2.26 -6.94
C TYR A 81 6.51 -3.46 -6.79
N PRO A 82 6.40 -4.35 -7.81
CA PRO A 82 5.45 -5.46 -7.81
C PRO A 82 5.67 -6.46 -6.66
N GLU A 83 6.85 -6.49 -6.05
CA GLU A 83 7.20 -7.30 -4.89
C GLU A 83 6.72 -6.74 -3.55
N LEU A 84 6.25 -5.49 -3.50
CA LEU A 84 5.84 -4.82 -2.27
C LEU A 84 4.32 -4.86 -2.01
N ASN A 85 3.53 -5.45 -2.90
CA ASN A 85 2.14 -5.78 -2.64
C ASN A 85 2.00 -7.28 -2.27
N ASP A 86 0.91 -7.61 -1.58
CA ASP A 86 0.59 -8.96 -1.13
C ASP A 86 -0.61 -9.57 -1.88
N ASP A 87 -0.94 -9.04 -3.07
CA ASP A 87 -2.12 -9.42 -3.84
C ASP A 87 -2.20 -10.93 -4.11
N ALA A 88 -1.07 -11.56 -4.48
CA ALA A 88 -1.04 -13.00 -4.73
C ALA A 88 -1.35 -13.82 -3.46
N PHE A 89 -0.89 -13.35 -2.30
CA PHE A 89 -1.17 -13.98 -1.02
C PHE A 89 -2.64 -13.79 -0.63
N VAL A 90 -3.17 -12.57 -0.77
CA VAL A 90 -4.57 -12.27 -0.47
C VAL A 90 -5.49 -13.09 -1.38
N GLN A 91 -5.25 -13.07 -2.69
CA GLN A 91 -6.04 -13.81 -3.68
C GLN A 91 -6.08 -15.33 -3.38
N ALA A 92 -4.98 -15.91 -2.92
CA ALA A 92 -4.91 -17.33 -2.56
C ALA A 92 -5.72 -17.69 -1.29
N ASN A 93 -6.15 -16.70 -0.50
CA ASN A 93 -6.85 -16.91 0.77
C ASN A 93 -8.28 -16.34 0.80
N LEU A 94 -8.70 -15.58 -0.21
CA LEU A 94 -10.03 -14.95 -0.25
C LEU A 94 -11.16 -15.93 0.04
N ASP A 95 -11.19 -17.08 -0.64
CA ASP A 95 -12.25 -18.10 -0.46
C ASP A 95 -12.32 -18.63 0.97
N ARG A 96 -11.16 -18.77 1.63
CA ARG A 96 -11.09 -19.20 3.03
C ARG A 96 -11.60 -18.14 3.99
N TRP A 97 -11.35 -16.86 3.71
CA TRP A 97 -11.70 -15.76 4.60
C TRP A 97 -13.13 -15.25 4.42
N LEU A 98 -13.66 -15.34 3.19
CA LEU A 98 -14.98 -14.84 2.82
C LEU A 98 -16.02 -15.96 2.61
N GLY A 99 -15.60 -17.22 2.68
CA GLY A 99 -16.51 -18.38 2.72
C GLY A 99 -17.22 -18.50 4.08
N ASP A 100 -18.40 -19.12 4.06
CA ASP A 100 -19.25 -19.36 5.25
C ASP A 100 -18.65 -20.36 6.26
#